data_AF-K9VYZ4-F1
#
_entry.id   AF-K9VYZ4-F1
#
_cell.length_a   1.000
_cell.length_b   1.000
_cell.length_c   1.000
_cell.angle_alpha   90.00
_cell.angle_beta   90.00
_cell.angle_gamma   90.00
#
_symmetry.space_group_name_H-M   'P 1'
#
loop_
_entity.id
_entity.type
_entity.pdbx_description
1 polymer ?
#
loop_
_entity_poly.entity_id
_entity_poly.type
_entity_poly.pdbx_seq_one_letter_code
_entity_poly.pdbx_strand_id
1 'polypeptide(L)'
;MVNNIEWFTKKDGDKVQINSRIIYRNLSTELVNKLDNNLSVNEIISWIKNTTREAFREQYARYPEVGALNNAAGRWNEFIATTLLSEIAFDINQKTDECIAVFSLPDSRLQKEDSDEVSSKFLSLFSKDEFDTGKALAKITPFKNNIFLPSPDYVIVVLANSDIVTSVQCLLAQQAKAPDTLALYNFLKGKIQVGELKAAVSLKTSNRSDRRYQPLFEAAMIKSMGYLLDQPWKYYMVASTLTPADKSIFSKAISPHSMALEQNAKLVDGTYLYNRKSNLEPLVQAAIENA
;
A
#
# COMPACT_ATOMS: atom_id res chain seq x y z
N MET A 1 12.30 -26.90 -11.19
CA MET A 1 10.99 -27.24 -10.60
C MET A 1 10.84 -26.45 -9.32
N VAL A 2 9.69 -25.82 -9.11
CA VAL A 2 9.39 -25.12 -7.84
C VAL A 2 9.16 -26.18 -6.76
N ASN A 3 9.82 -26.05 -5.61
CA ASN A 3 9.56 -26.92 -4.46
C ASN A 3 8.24 -26.49 -3.81
N ASN A 4 7.21 -27.33 -3.90
CA ASN A 4 5.85 -27.04 -3.43
C ASN A 4 5.56 -27.63 -2.05
N ILE A 5 6.54 -28.26 -1.38
CA ILE A 5 6.34 -28.95 -0.09
C ILE A 5 5.77 -28.00 0.98
N GLU A 6 6.25 -26.76 1.00
CA GLU A 6 5.84 -25.76 1.99
C GLU A 6 4.58 -24.98 1.59
N TRP A 7 3.97 -25.26 0.44
CA TRP A 7 2.77 -24.55 -0.02
C TRP A 7 1.55 -24.87 0.84
N PHE A 8 1.58 -26.01 1.53
CA PHE A 8 0.45 -26.53 2.28
C PHE A 8 0.87 -27.02 3.67
N THR A 9 0.10 -26.65 4.69
CA THR A 9 0.31 -27.12 6.06
C THR A 9 -0.92 -27.88 6.53
N LYS A 10 -0.77 -29.15 6.91
CA LYS A 10 -1.84 -29.90 7.58
C LYS A 10 -2.14 -29.26 8.94
N LYS A 11 -3.41 -29.03 9.21
CA LYS A 11 -3.95 -28.61 10.51
C LYS A 11 -4.66 -29.79 11.18
N ASP A 12 -5.18 -29.58 12.38
CA ASP A 12 -5.91 -30.63 13.10
C ASP A 12 -7.03 -31.24 12.25
N GLY A 13 -7.05 -32.57 12.20
CA GLY A 13 -7.92 -33.36 11.33
C GLY A 13 -7.49 -33.33 9.85
N ASP A 14 -8.47 -33.30 8.94
CA ASP A 14 -8.25 -33.30 7.48
C ASP A 14 -8.13 -31.91 6.87
N LYS A 15 -8.04 -30.85 7.68
CA LYS A 15 -7.95 -29.47 7.18
C LYS A 15 -6.52 -29.17 6.73
N VAL A 16 -6.40 -28.55 5.55
CA VAL A 16 -5.11 -28.15 4.98
C VAL A 16 -5.12 -26.64 4.73
N GLN A 17 -4.14 -25.94 5.29
CA GLN A 17 -3.95 -24.51 5.08
C GLN A 17 -3.12 -24.26 3.81
N ILE A 18 -3.55 -23.27 3.00
CA ILE A 18 -2.78 -22.75 1.87
C ILE A 18 -1.84 -21.65 2.37
N ASN A 19 -0.53 -21.83 2.18
CA ASN A 19 0.50 -20.87 2.58
C ASN A 19 0.71 -19.81 1.50
N SER A 20 -0.27 -18.91 1.37
CA SER A 20 -0.31 -17.85 0.35
C SER A 20 0.99 -17.04 0.20
N ARG A 21 1.67 -16.71 1.30
CA ARG A 21 2.96 -15.99 1.30
C ARG A 21 4.07 -16.79 0.64
N ILE A 22 4.21 -18.07 1.00
CA ILE A 22 5.24 -18.96 0.46
C ILE A 22 5.01 -19.20 -1.03
N ILE A 23 3.75 -19.48 -1.40
CA ILE A 23 3.36 -19.65 -2.81
C ILE A 23 3.74 -18.40 -3.62
N TYR A 24 3.37 -17.21 -3.13
CA TYR A 24 3.67 -15.97 -3.83
C TYR A 24 5.17 -15.76 -4.02
N ARG A 25 5.97 -15.93 -2.96
CA ARG A 25 7.43 -15.78 -3.02
C ARG A 25 8.08 -16.79 -3.98
N ASN A 26 7.64 -18.04 -3.95
CA ASN A 26 8.15 -19.08 -4.86
C ASN A 26 7.82 -18.77 -6.33
N LEU A 27 6.69 -18.11 -6.58
CA LEU A 27 6.25 -17.71 -7.92
C LEU A 27 6.71 -16.30 -8.33
N SER A 28 7.39 -15.56 -7.44
CA SER A 28 7.65 -14.13 -7.58
C SER A 28 8.38 -13.74 -8.88
N THR A 29 9.35 -14.55 -9.31
CA THR A 29 10.09 -14.27 -10.56
C THR A 29 9.18 -14.36 -11.78
N GLU A 30 8.32 -15.38 -11.84
CA GLU A 30 7.37 -15.51 -12.95
C GLU A 30 6.26 -14.45 -12.86
N LEU A 31 5.85 -14.07 -11.64
CA LEU A 31 4.90 -12.99 -11.40
C LEU A 31 5.40 -11.65 -11.94
N VAL A 32 6.62 -11.25 -11.57
CA VAL A 32 7.24 -10.01 -12.06
C VAL A 32 7.31 -10.02 -13.59
N ASN A 33 7.79 -11.11 -14.20
CA ASN A 33 7.82 -11.24 -15.66
C ASN A 33 6.42 -11.10 -16.30
N LYS A 34 5.36 -11.67 -15.70
CA LYS A 34 3.99 -11.51 -16.21
C LYS A 34 3.50 -10.07 -16.07
N LEU A 35 3.85 -9.38 -14.99
CA LEU A 35 3.50 -7.98 -14.77
C LEU A 35 4.21 -7.04 -15.74
N ASP A 36 5.48 -7.31 -16.06
CA ASP A 36 6.25 -6.54 -17.05
C ASP A 36 5.73 -6.73 -18.48
N ASN A 37 5.20 -7.91 -18.78
CA ASN A 37 4.43 -8.14 -20.01
C ASN A 37 2.99 -7.58 -19.95
N ASN A 38 2.70 -6.76 -18.93
CA ASN A 38 1.44 -6.04 -18.73
C ASN A 38 0.20 -6.94 -18.70
N LEU A 39 0.32 -8.18 -18.23
CA LEU A 39 -0.83 -9.07 -18.01
C LEU A 39 -1.76 -8.47 -16.96
N SER A 40 -3.05 -8.77 -17.07
CA SER A 40 -4.00 -8.29 -16.06
C SER A 40 -3.83 -9.02 -14.73
N VAL A 41 -4.09 -8.31 -13.64
CA VAL A 41 -4.13 -8.83 -12.27
C VAL A 41 -5.06 -10.05 -12.19
N ASN A 42 -6.21 -10.00 -12.89
CA ASN A 42 -7.15 -11.13 -12.92
C ASN A 42 -6.58 -12.38 -13.60
N GLU A 43 -5.84 -12.22 -14.71
CA GLU A 43 -5.15 -13.32 -15.39
C GLU A 43 -4.07 -13.92 -14.48
N ILE A 44 -3.31 -13.07 -13.81
CA ILE A 44 -2.25 -13.50 -12.89
C ILE A 44 -2.84 -14.25 -11.69
N ILE A 45 -3.88 -13.70 -11.04
CA ILE A 45 -4.57 -14.39 -9.93
C ILE A 45 -5.15 -15.73 -10.39
N SER A 46 -5.75 -15.80 -11.59
CA SER A 46 -6.27 -17.04 -12.14
C SER A 46 -5.17 -18.08 -12.36
N TRP A 47 -4.01 -17.63 -12.84
CA TRP A 47 -2.82 -18.47 -12.99
C TRP A 47 -2.28 -18.98 -11.64
N ILE A 48 -2.12 -18.13 -10.61
CA ILE A 48 -1.70 -18.57 -9.27
C ILE A 48 -2.70 -19.58 -8.71
N LYS A 49 -4.00 -19.33 -8.87
CA LYS A 49 -5.08 -20.24 -8.42
C LYS A 49 -4.96 -21.61 -9.08
N ASN A 50 -4.77 -21.65 -10.40
CA ASN A 50 -4.65 -22.90 -11.15
C ASN A 50 -3.38 -23.67 -10.74
N THR A 51 -2.25 -22.98 -10.67
CA THR A 51 -0.96 -23.56 -10.23
C THR A 51 -1.06 -24.14 -8.82
N THR A 52 -1.69 -23.40 -7.89
CA THR A 52 -1.92 -23.87 -6.52
C THR A 52 -2.85 -25.08 -6.48
N ARG A 53 -3.91 -25.07 -7.30
CA ARG A 53 -4.89 -26.16 -7.38
C ARG A 53 -4.27 -27.45 -7.89
N GLU A 54 -3.40 -27.36 -8.89
CA GLU A 54 -2.66 -28.48 -9.46
C GLU A 54 -1.68 -29.07 -8.44
N ALA A 55 -0.84 -28.24 -7.83
CA ALA A 55 0.07 -28.66 -6.77
C ALA A 55 -0.65 -29.32 -5.57
N PHE A 56 -1.81 -28.78 -5.18
CA PHE A 56 -2.62 -29.36 -4.11
C PHE A 56 -3.18 -30.75 -4.49
N ARG A 57 -3.64 -30.90 -5.75
CA ARG A 57 -4.16 -32.16 -6.27
C ARG A 57 -3.07 -33.23 -6.33
N GLU A 58 -1.86 -32.86 -6.74
CA GLU A 58 -0.70 -33.78 -6.75
C GLU A 58 -0.37 -34.30 -5.34
N GLN A 59 -0.44 -33.44 -4.32
CA GLN A 59 -0.05 -33.80 -2.96
C GLN A 59 -1.16 -34.52 -2.16
N TYR A 60 -2.43 -34.23 -2.41
CA TYR A 60 -3.55 -34.71 -1.59
C TYR A 60 -4.63 -35.48 -2.36
N ALA A 61 -4.45 -35.71 -3.67
CA ALA A 61 -5.39 -36.42 -4.55
C ALA A 61 -6.85 -35.87 -4.53
N ARG A 62 -7.03 -34.60 -4.12
CA ARG A 62 -8.32 -33.90 -4.08
C ARG A 62 -8.12 -32.42 -4.40
N TYR A 63 -9.20 -31.67 -4.55
CA TYR A 63 -9.12 -30.21 -4.75
C TYR A 63 -9.18 -29.43 -3.43
N PRO A 64 -8.55 -28.25 -3.35
CA PRO A 64 -8.73 -27.37 -2.21
C PRO A 64 -10.16 -26.82 -2.17
N GLU A 65 -10.66 -26.50 -0.98
CA GLU A 65 -11.96 -25.85 -0.83
C GLU A 65 -11.97 -24.48 -1.52
N VAL A 66 -13.08 -24.18 -2.21
CA VAL A 66 -13.25 -22.91 -2.95
C VAL A 66 -13.07 -21.70 -2.03
N GLY A 67 -13.57 -21.77 -0.80
CA GLY A 67 -13.42 -20.71 0.20
C GLY A 67 -11.96 -20.46 0.58
N ALA A 68 -11.18 -21.51 0.84
CA ALA A 68 -9.76 -21.40 1.16
C ALA A 68 -8.96 -20.77 0.00
N LEU A 69 -9.26 -21.19 -1.24
CA LEU A 69 -8.61 -20.66 -2.43
C LEU A 69 -8.97 -19.19 -2.70
N ASN A 70 -10.23 -18.79 -2.47
CA ASN A 70 -10.66 -17.41 -2.61
C ASN A 70 -10.06 -16.50 -1.53
N ASN A 71 -9.90 -16.99 -0.30
CA ASN A 71 -9.19 -16.26 0.75
C ASN A 71 -7.71 -16.05 0.40
N ALA A 72 -7.04 -17.08 -0.13
CA ALA A 72 -5.66 -16.97 -0.61
C ALA A 72 -5.55 -15.97 -1.78
N ALA A 73 -6.50 -15.99 -2.71
CA ALA A 73 -6.56 -15.07 -3.83
C ALA A 73 -6.73 -13.60 -3.40
N GLY A 74 -7.54 -13.33 -2.37
CA GLY A 74 -7.65 -11.98 -1.79
C GLY A 74 -6.30 -11.44 -1.33
N ARG A 75 -5.51 -12.25 -0.64
CA ARG A 75 -4.17 -11.87 -0.18
C ARG A 75 -3.16 -11.73 -1.32
N TRP A 76 -3.19 -12.63 -2.31
CA TRP A 76 -2.35 -12.46 -3.50
C TRP A 76 -2.68 -11.17 -4.26
N ASN A 77 -3.94 -10.73 -4.23
CA ASN A 77 -4.34 -9.48 -4.86
C ASN A 77 -3.69 -8.26 -4.19
N GLU A 78 -3.53 -8.26 -2.87
CA GLU A 78 -2.79 -7.21 -2.15
C GLU A 78 -1.29 -7.26 -2.47
N PHE A 79 -0.72 -8.47 -2.53
CA PHE A 79 0.69 -8.69 -2.88
C PHE A 79 1.05 -8.20 -4.27
N ILE A 80 0.20 -8.47 -5.28
CA ILE A 80 0.43 -7.98 -6.64
C ILE A 80 0.41 -6.45 -6.70
N ALA A 81 -0.43 -5.78 -5.89
CA ALA A 81 -0.46 -4.31 -5.84
C ALA A 81 0.84 -3.76 -5.26
N THR A 82 1.33 -4.35 -4.18
CA THR A 82 2.64 -3.99 -3.61
C THR A 82 3.77 -4.24 -4.62
N THR A 83 3.77 -5.38 -5.31
CA THR A 83 4.75 -5.69 -6.36
C THR A 83 4.71 -4.63 -7.47
N LEU A 84 3.52 -4.31 -8.01
CA LEU A 84 3.39 -3.31 -9.07
C LEU A 84 3.91 -1.94 -8.65
N LEU A 85 3.49 -1.44 -7.49
CA LEU A 85 3.94 -0.13 -7.00
C LEU A 85 5.45 -0.09 -6.76
N SER A 86 6.03 -1.20 -6.27
CA SER A 86 7.48 -1.31 -6.06
C SER A 86 8.25 -1.28 -7.38
N GLU A 87 7.79 -2.04 -8.37
CA GLU A 87 8.41 -2.10 -9.70
C GLU A 87 8.30 -0.75 -10.43
N ILE A 88 7.17 -0.06 -10.32
CA ILE A 88 7.01 1.28 -10.92
C ILE A 88 7.98 2.27 -10.29
N ALA A 89 8.08 2.30 -8.95
CA ALA A 89 9.02 3.18 -8.26
C ALA A 89 10.48 2.82 -8.59
N PHE A 90 10.80 1.53 -8.65
CA PHE A 90 12.10 1.05 -9.07
C PHE A 90 12.46 1.51 -10.49
N ASP A 91 11.54 1.32 -11.45
CA ASP A 91 11.73 1.72 -12.84
C ASP A 91 11.92 3.23 -13.01
N ILE A 92 11.21 4.05 -12.23
CA ILE A 92 11.39 5.50 -12.25
C ILE A 92 12.76 5.87 -11.69
N ASN A 93 13.16 5.32 -10.54
CA ASN A 93 14.47 5.58 -9.94
C ASN A 93 15.66 5.14 -10.81
N GLN A 94 15.47 4.21 -11.76
CA GLN A 94 16.50 3.83 -12.74
C GLN A 94 16.60 4.81 -13.92
N LYS A 95 15.57 5.63 -14.14
CA LYS A 95 15.43 6.55 -15.28
C LYS A 95 15.58 8.02 -14.89
N THR A 96 15.51 8.33 -13.60
CA THR A 96 15.58 9.69 -13.05
C THR A 96 16.60 9.74 -11.91
N ASP A 97 17.01 10.94 -11.51
CA ASP A 97 17.86 11.16 -10.33
C ASP A 97 17.06 11.19 -9.02
N GLU A 98 15.80 10.77 -9.05
CA GLU A 98 14.92 10.78 -7.87
C GLU A 98 15.08 9.52 -7.02
N CYS A 99 14.90 9.67 -5.70
CA CYS A 99 14.84 8.56 -4.76
C CYS A 99 13.41 8.33 -4.29
N ILE A 100 12.58 7.70 -5.12
CA ILE A 100 11.19 7.40 -4.80
C ILE A 100 11.12 6.10 -4.00
N ALA A 101 10.29 6.06 -2.96
CA ALA A 101 9.92 4.82 -2.30
C ALA A 101 8.40 4.72 -2.17
N VAL A 102 7.87 3.52 -2.47
CA VAL A 102 6.48 3.16 -2.23
C VAL A 102 6.46 1.91 -1.37
N PHE A 103 5.78 1.96 -0.23
CA PHE A 103 5.75 0.85 0.71
C PHE A 103 4.45 0.81 1.48
N SER A 104 4.09 -0.40 1.91
CA SER A 104 2.91 -0.63 2.73
C SER A 104 3.15 -0.21 4.18
N LEU A 105 2.11 0.30 4.82
CA LEU A 105 2.14 0.55 6.26
C LEU A 105 1.61 -0.66 7.01
N PRO A 106 2.18 -1.00 8.17
CA PRO A 106 1.57 -1.98 9.05
C PRO A 106 0.24 -1.43 9.59
N ASP A 107 -0.69 -2.35 9.89
CA ASP A 107 -1.95 -2.00 10.54
C ASP A 107 -1.72 -1.18 11.81
N SER A 108 -2.41 -0.04 11.93
CA SER A 108 -2.48 0.71 13.19
C SER A 108 -3.08 -0.20 14.27
N ARG A 109 -2.32 -0.44 15.34
CA ARG A 109 -2.82 -1.13 16.55
C ARG A 109 -3.30 -0.09 17.55
N LEU A 110 -4.29 -0.45 18.36
CA LEU A 110 -4.67 0.35 19.52
C LEU A 110 -3.43 0.60 20.39
N GLN A 111 -3.20 1.86 20.77
CA GLN A 111 -2.14 2.26 21.69
C GLN A 111 -2.35 1.50 23.01
N LYS A 112 -1.28 0.94 23.58
CA LYS A 112 -1.35 0.43 24.95
C LYS A 112 -1.34 1.66 25.89
N GLU A 113 -2.15 1.63 26.94
CA GLU A 113 -2.40 2.78 27.83
C GLU A 113 -1.14 3.35 28.52
N ASP A 114 0.01 2.69 28.45
CA ASP A 114 1.28 3.11 29.08
C ASP A 114 2.48 3.25 28.11
N SER A 115 2.26 3.34 26.79
CA SER A 115 3.36 3.48 25.83
C SER A 115 3.48 4.88 25.24
N ASP A 116 4.67 5.50 25.34
CA ASP A 116 5.04 6.74 24.64
C ASP A 116 5.12 6.58 23.09
N GLU A 117 4.88 5.38 22.55
CA GLU A 117 4.84 5.15 21.11
C GLU A 117 3.59 5.79 20.50
N VAL A 118 3.78 6.61 19.46
CA VAL A 118 2.70 7.19 18.65
C VAL A 118 1.80 6.06 18.12
N SER A 119 0.49 6.13 18.39
CA SER A 119 -0.53 5.15 17.95
C SER A 119 -0.55 5.00 16.43
N SER A 120 -0.42 6.13 15.73
CA SER A 120 -0.41 6.20 14.27
C SER A 120 0.92 5.73 13.70
N LYS A 121 0.89 4.61 12.95
CA LYS A 121 2.06 4.11 12.21
C LYS A 121 2.48 5.05 11.08
N PHE A 122 1.53 5.80 10.53
CA PHE A 122 1.80 6.88 9.60
C PHE A 122 2.63 7.99 10.24
N LEU A 123 2.25 8.49 11.43
CA LEU A 123 3.04 9.53 12.10
C LEU A 123 4.42 9.03 12.57
N SER A 124 4.56 7.72 12.80
CA SER A 124 5.86 7.12 13.17
C SER A 124 6.89 7.08 12.04
N LEU A 125 6.49 7.42 10.81
CA LEU A 125 7.40 7.57 9.67
C LEU A 125 8.35 8.75 9.84
N PHE A 126 7.85 9.84 10.43
CA PHE A 126 8.56 11.09 10.47
C PHE A 126 9.66 11.10 11.52
N SER A 127 10.75 11.77 11.21
CA SER A 127 11.84 11.97 12.16
C SER A 127 11.37 12.72 13.40
N LYS A 128 11.99 12.44 14.56
CA LYS A 128 11.56 13.02 15.84
C LYS A 128 11.75 14.53 15.89
N ASP A 129 12.81 15.03 15.25
CA ASP A 129 13.12 16.47 15.18
C ASP A 129 12.04 17.27 14.45
N GLU A 130 11.28 16.65 13.53
CA GLU A 130 10.17 17.32 12.84
C GLU A 130 9.04 17.75 13.79
N PHE A 131 9.00 17.20 15.01
CA PHE A 131 8.07 17.57 16.07
C PHE A 131 8.60 18.67 17.00
N ASP A 132 9.86 19.09 16.85
CA ASP A 132 10.47 20.13 17.67
C ASP A 132 9.89 21.51 17.36
N THR A 133 9.97 22.44 18.33
CA THR A 133 9.41 23.79 18.19
C THR A 133 10.01 24.50 16.98
N GLY A 134 9.15 25.02 16.10
CA GLY A 134 9.56 25.70 14.85
C GLY A 134 9.53 24.80 13.61
N LYS A 135 9.36 23.49 13.75
CA LYS A 135 9.14 22.55 12.63
C LYS A 135 7.65 22.37 12.34
N ALA A 136 7.33 21.79 11.17
CA ALA A 136 5.94 21.66 10.73
C ALA A 136 5.11 20.78 11.68
N LEU A 137 5.58 19.57 12.04
CA LEU A 137 4.82 18.61 12.85
C LEU A 137 4.66 19.05 14.32
N ALA A 138 5.38 20.09 14.76
CA ALA A 138 5.15 20.73 16.05
C ALA A 138 3.67 21.16 16.22
N LYS A 139 3.01 21.59 15.13
CA LYS A 139 1.60 22.03 15.14
C LYS A 139 0.61 20.94 15.53
N ILE A 140 0.93 19.67 15.27
CA ILE A 140 0.06 18.53 15.62
C ILE A 140 0.50 17.82 16.91
N THR A 141 1.66 18.17 17.47
CA THR A 141 2.19 17.56 18.69
C THR A 141 1.19 17.55 19.86
N PRO A 142 0.44 18.64 20.15
CA PRO A 142 -0.56 18.64 21.23
C PRO A 142 -1.67 17.60 21.05
N PHE A 143 -1.94 17.20 19.82
CA PHE A 143 -3.04 16.30 19.47
C PHE A 143 -2.56 14.90 19.05
N LYS A 144 -1.25 14.66 18.93
CA LYS A 144 -0.68 13.49 18.25
C LYS A 144 -1.20 12.14 18.77
N ASN A 145 -1.48 12.05 20.07
CA ASN A 145 -1.99 10.82 20.70
C ASN A 145 -3.50 10.62 20.47
N ASN A 146 -4.22 11.69 20.15
CA ASN A 146 -5.65 11.69 19.85
C ASN A 146 -5.94 11.63 18.35
N ILE A 147 -4.92 11.74 17.49
CA ILE A 147 -5.05 11.56 16.05
C ILE A 147 -5.23 10.07 15.76
N PHE A 148 -6.48 9.64 15.70
CA PHE A 148 -6.84 8.32 15.23
C PHE A 148 -6.82 8.31 13.70
N LEU A 149 -5.74 7.78 13.13
CA LEU A 149 -5.61 7.55 11.69
C LEU A 149 -5.40 6.04 11.46
N PRO A 150 -6.39 5.33 10.86
CA PRO A 150 -6.09 4.02 10.30
C PRO A 150 -4.98 4.18 9.25
N SER A 151 -3.98 3.30 9.29
CA SER A 151 -2.88 3.34 8.34
C SER A 151 -3.45 3.26 6.92
N PRO A 152 -3.19 4.25 6.04
CA PRO A 152 -3.44 4.03 4.62
C PRO A 152 -2.63 2.82 4.15
N ASP A 153 -3.11 2.13 3.12
CA ASP A 153 -2.48 0.88 2.69
C ASP A 153 -1.03 1.10 2.21
N TYR A 154 -0.76 2.24 1.56
CA TYR A 154 0.58 2.62 1.11
C TYR A 154 0.86 4.11 1.31
N VAL A 155 2.14 4.45 1.30
CA VAL A 155 2.64 5.83 1.17
C VAL A 155 3.65 5.92 0.04
N ILE A 156 3.75 7.11 -0.56
CA ILE A 156 4.71 7.47 -1.59
C ILE A 156 5.55 8.62 -1.06
N VAL A 157 6.87 8.42 -1.04
CA VAL A 157 7.84 9.42 -0.62
C VAL A 157 8.85 9.68 -1.72
N VAL A 158 9.36 10.91 -1.77
CA VAL A 158 10.52 11.30 -2.60
C VAL A 158 11.58 11.79 -1.62
N LEU A 159 12.66 11.02 -1.52
CA LEU A 159 13.71 11.22 -0.51
C LEU A 159 14.80 12.13 -1.08
N ALA A 160 15.21 13.13 -0.30
CA ALA A 160 16.24 14.07 -0.74
C ALA A 160 17.67 13.51 -0.56
N ASN A 161 17.82 12.44 0.22
CA ASN A 161 19.12 11.90 0.59
C ASN A 161 19.65 10.92 -0.47
N SER A 162 20.67 11.35 -1.22
CA SER A 162 21.35 10.53 -2.23
C SER A 162 22.06 9.30 -1.67
N ASP A 163 22.47 9.32 -0.39
CA ASP A 163 23.27 8.23 0.20
C ASP A 163 22.45 6.95 0.40
N ILE A 164 21.13 7.07 0.48
CA ILE A 164 20.23 5.93 0.74
C ILE A 164 19.63 5.35 -0.55
N VAL A 165 19.85 5.96 -1.71
CA VAL A 165 19.26 5.56 -3.01
C VAL A 165 19.51 4.08 -3.30
N THR A 166 20.76 3.63 -3.19
CA THR A 166 21.12 2.22 -3.46
C THR A 166 20.39 1.26 -2.52
N SER A 167 20.26 1.64 -1.25
CA SER A 167 19.54 0.83 -0.25
C SER A 167 18.05 0.78 -0.57
N VAL A 168 17.45 1.91 -0.94
CA VAL A 168 16.04 2.01 -1.33
C VAL A 168 15.75 1.17 -2.58
N GLN A 169 16.59 1.27 -3.63
CA GLN A 169 16.46 0.45 -4.83
C GLN A 169 16.54 -1.05 -4.53
N CYS A 170 17.49 -1.47 -3.71
CA CYS A 170 17.62 -2.87 -3.28
C CYS A 170 16.36 -3.34 -2.51
N LEU A 171 15.85 -2.51 -1.60
CA LEU A 171 14.66 -2.81 -0.82
C LEU A 171 13.38 -2.83 -1.66
N LEU A 172 13.25 -1.96 -2.68
CA LEU A 172 12.14 -2.00 -3.65
C LEU A 172 12.15 -3.31 -4.46
N ALA A 173 13.31 -3.70 -5.00
CA ALA A 173 13.46 -4.96 -5.72
C ALA A 173 13.19 -6.18 -4.82
N GLN A 174 13.58 -6.12 -3.54
CA GLN A 174 13.24 -7.15 -2.55
C GLN A 174 11.74 -7.18 -2.26
N GLN A 175 11.10 -6.01 -2.06
CA GLN A 175 9.67 -5.89 -1.80
C GLN A 175 8.84 -6.38 -2.97
N ALA A 176 9.26 -6.15 -4.21
CA ALA A 176 8.59 -6.68 -5.40
C ALA A 176 8.50 -8.22 -5.39
N LYS A 177 9.57 -8.89 -4.92
CA LYS A 177 9.63 -10.36 -4.81
C LYS A 177 9.00 -10.92 -3.54
N ALA A 178 9.01 -10.15 -2.46
CA ALA A 178 8.49 -10.53 -1.15
C ALA A 178 7.59 -9.41 -0.58
N PRO A 179 6.41 -9.15 -1.17
CA PRO A 179 5.57 -7.98 -0.86
C PRO A 179 4.95 -7.97 0.53
N ASP A 180 5.05 -9.09 1.26
CA ASP A 180 4.63 -9.17 2.66
C ASP A 180 5.70 -8.67 3.65
N THR A 181 6.89 -8.28 3.15
CA THR A 181 7.96 -7.72 3.97
C THR A 181 7.67 -6.27 4.37
N LEU A 182 8.00 -5.92 5.61
CA LEU A 182 8.00 -4.53 6.09
C LEU A 182 9.41 -3.92 6.07
N ALA A 183 10.35 -4.49 5.29
CA ALA A 183 11.74 -4.07 5.28
C ALA A 183 11.91 -2.60 4.89
N LEU A 184 11.22 -2.14 3.84
CA LEU A 184 11.29 -0.75 3.38
C LEU A 184 10.65 0.22 4.40
N TYR A 185 9.48 -0.13 4.96
CA TYR A 185 8.87 0.60 6.07
C TYR A 185 9.83 0.71 7.27
N ASN A 186 10.38 -0.41 7.74
CA ASN A 186 11.29 -0.42 8.90
C ASN A 186 12.58 0.35 8.64
N PHE A 187 13.06 0.34 7.39
CA PHE A 187 14.22 1.11 6.98
C PHE A 187 13.97 2.62 7.04
N LEU A 188 12.79 3.09 6.65
CA LEU A 188 12.44 4.52 6.58
C LEU A 188 11.73 5.07 7.83
N LYS A 189 11.22 4.19 8.71
CA LYS A 189 10.54 4.58 9.95
C LYS A 189 11.42 5.51 10.78
N GLY A 190 10.87 6.67 11.15
CA GLY A 190 11.54 7.68 11.97
C GLY A 190 12.63 8.46 11.23
N LYS A 191 12.67 8.44 9.89
CA LYS A 191 13.70 9.10 9.08
C LYS A 191 13.14 10.08 8.05
N ILE A 192 11.84 9.99 7.76
CA ILE A 192 11.20 10.80 6.72
C ILE A 192 11.02 12.24 7.22
N GLN A 193 11.40 13.21 6.41
CA GLN A 193 11.08 14.61 6.65
C GLN A 193 9.66 14.91 6.17
N VAL A 194 8.99 15.88 6.78
CA VAL A 194 7.56 16.15 6.50
C VAL A 194 7.26 16.38 5.01
N GLY A 195 8.16 17.08 4.30
CA GLY A 195 8.03 17.42 2.89
C GLY A 195 8.45 16.32 1.92
N GLU A 196 9.07 15.24 2.40
CA GLU A 196 9.41 14.07 1.57
C GLU A 196 8.20 13.16 1.36
N LEU A 197 7.20 13.22 2.25
CA LEU A 197 5.93 12.54 2.02
C LEU A 197 5.15 13.27 0.92
N LYS A 198 4.81 12.53 -0.15
CA LYS A 198 4.08 13.10 -1.29
C LYS A 198 2.63 12.64 -1.35
N ALA A 199 2.39 11.35 -1.09
CA ALA A 199 1.04 10.82 -1.12
C ALA A 199 0.81 9.67 -0.15
N ALA A 200 -0.45 9.50 0.23
CA ALA A 200 -0.98 8.26 0.79
C ALA A 200 -1.96 7.61 -0.19
N VAL A 201 -2.06 6.29 -0.13
CA VAL A 201 -2.86 5.50 -1.07
C VAL A 201 -3.63 4.44 -0.30
N SER A 202 -4.92 4.31 -0.59
CA SER A 202 -5.71 3.18 -0.11
C SER A 202 -6.14 2.28 -1.26
N LEU A 203 -5.95 0.98 -1.06
CA LEU A 203 -6.24 -0.09 -1.98
C LEU A 203 -7.53 -0.80 -1.56
N LYS A 204 -8.49 -0.91 -2.47
CA LYS A 204 -9.69 -1.73 -2.27
C LYS A 204 -9.83 -2.76 -3.39
N THR A 205 -9.78 -4.02 -2.99
CA THR A 205 -9.96 -5.18 -3.87
C THR A 205 -11.42 -5.61 -4.00
N SER A 206 -12.35 -4.95 -3.28
CA SER A 206 -13.79 -5.18 -3.34
C SER A 206 -14.57 -3.94 -2.85
N ASN A 207 -15.67 -3.58 -3.51
CA ASN A 207 -16.41 -2.32 -3.23
C ASN A 207 -17.72 -2.53 -2.47
N ARG A 208 -17.65 -3.22 -1.32
CA ARG A 208 -18.80 -3.24 -0.39
C ARG A 208 -19.00 -1.85 0.22
N SER A 209 -20.24 -1.46 0.49
CA SER A 209 -20.59 -0.10 0.95
C SER A 209 -19.94 0.28 2.27
N ASP A 210 -19.77 -0.66 3.19
CA ASP A 210 -19.06 -0.51 4.46
C ASP A 210 -17.57 -0.16 4.27
N ARG A 211 -16.95 -0.66 3.21
CA ARG A 211 -15.51 -0.49 2.92
C ARG A 211 -15.17 0.83 2.22
N ARG A 212 -16.16 1.65 1.87
CA ARG A 212 -15.96 2.96 1.19
C ARG A 212 -15.59 4.09 2.16
N TYR A 213 -16.09 4.03 3.39
CA TYR A 213 -15.93 5.14 4.34
C TYR A 213 -14.55 5.21 4.97
N GLN A 214 -13.87 4.06 5.13
CA GLN A 214 -12.51 4.04 5.66
C GLN A 214 -11.56 4.91 4.80
N PRO A 215 -11.46 4.74 3.46
CA PRO A 215 -10.65 5.62 2.63
C PRO A 215 -11.04 7.10 2.66
N LEU A 216 -12.32 7.40 2.82
CA LEU A 216 -12.77 8.80 2.90
C LEU A 216 -12.35 9.45 4.22
N PHE A 217 -12.39 8.70 5.32
CA PHE A 217 -11.89 9.15 6.61
C PHE A 217 -10.37 9.33 6.60
N GLU A 218 -9.63 8.37 6.06
CA GLU A 218 -8.18 8.45 5.86
C GLU A 218 -7.81 9.70 5.05
N ALA A 219 -8.48 9.92 3.92
CA ALA A 219 -8.30 11.09 3.07
C ALA A 219 -8.54 12.40 3.84
N ALA A 220 -9.66 12.48 4.58
CA ALA A 220 -10.02 13.68 5.33
C ALA A 220 -8.96 14.02 6.38
N MET A 221 -8.48 13.01 7.11
CA MET A 221 -7.44 13.19 8.14
C MET A 221 -6.10 13.63 7.52
N ILE A 222 -5.64 12.94 6.47
CA ILE A 222 -4.36 13.24 5.83
C ILE A 222 -4.38 14.63 5.19
N LYS A 223 -5.46 15.00 4.51
CA LYS A 223 -5.61 16.32 3.91
C LYS A 223 -5.69 17.44 4.96
N SER A 224 -6.41 17.21 6.06
CA SER A 224 -6.52 18.20 7.14
C SER A 224 -5.18 18.42 7.84
N MET A 225 -4.42 17.33 8.09
CA MET A 225 -3.06 17.43 8.62
C MET A 225 -2.15 18.13 7.62
N GLY A 226 -2.14 17.71 6.35
CA GLY A 226 -1.34 18.34 5.30
C GLY A 226 -1.59 19.85 5.24
N TYR A 227 -2.85 20.28 5.23
CA TYR A 227 -3.20 21.70 5.27
C TYR A 227 -2.64 22.43 6.49
N LEU A 228 -2.86 21.90 7.71
CA LEU A 228 -2.34 22.52 8.94
C LEU A 228 -0.80 22.65 8.93
N LEU A 229 -0.13 21.65 8.37
CA LEU A 229 1.32 21.54 8.28
C LEU A 229 1.92 22.32 7.10
N ASP A 230 1.08 22.96 6.28
CA ASP A 230 1.48 23.61 5.02
C ASP A 230 2.21 22.64 4.07
N GLN A 231 1.65 21.45 3.92
CA GLN A 231 2.18 20.37 3.09
C GLN A 231 1.16 19.96 2.02
N PRO A 232 1.57 19.86 0.75
CA PRO A 232 0.69 19.52 -0.36
C PRO A 232 0.44 18.00 -0.47
N TRP A 233 0.25 17.31 0.66
CA TRP A 233 0.07 15.87 0.68
C TRP A 233 -1.16 15.45 -0.13
N LYS A 234 -0.96 14.46 -0.99
CA LYS A 234 -2.01 13.90 -1.85
C LYS A 234 -2.56 12.61 -1.25
N TYR A 235 -3.78 12.29 -1.65
CA TYR A 235 -4.48 11.08 -1.27
C TYR A 235 -5.09 10.44 -2.51
N TYR A 236 -4.74 9.18 -2.75
CA TYR A 236 -5.20 8.43 -3.91
C TYR A 236 -6.00 7.20 -3.52
N MET A 237 -6.97 6.88 -4.36
CA MET A 237 -7.80 5.69 -4.22
C MET A 237 -7.47 4.71 -5.35
N VAL A 238 -7.09 3.49 -4.99
CA VAL A 238 -6.76 2.42 -5.94
C VAL A 238 -7.78 1.30 -5.79
N ALA A 239 -8.47 0.94 -6.88
CA ALA A 239 -9.51 -0.09 -6.82
C ALA A 239 -9.44 -1.05 -8.00
N SER A 240 -9.73 -2.33 -7.75
CA SER A 240 -9.84 -3.33 -8.83
C SER A 240 -11.03 -3.07 -9.75
N THR A 241 -12.11 -2.49 -9.19
CA THR A 241 -13.29 -2.03 -9.93
C THR A 241 -13.79 -0.74 -9.32
N LEU A 242 -14.54 0.06 -10.08
CA LEU A 242 -15.17 1.29 -9.58
C LEU A 242 -16.62 1.34 -10.06
N THR A 243 -17.57 1.30 -9.12
CA THR A 243 -18.98 1.53 -9.46
C THR A 243 -19.20 3.00 -9.82
N PRO A 244 -20.30 3.36 -10.50
CA PRO A 244 -20.64 4.76 -10.75
C PRO A 244 -20.73 5.59 -9.47
N ALA A 245 -21.19 4.99 -8.37
CA ALA A 245 -21.24 5.63 -7.06
C ALA A 245 -19.83 5.92 -6.53
N ASP A 246 -18.91 4.96 -6.62
CA ASP A 246 -17.51 5.14 -6.19
C ASP A 246 -16.85 6.26 -6.99
N LYS A 247 -17.02 6.25 -8.32
CA LYS A 247 -16.51 7.32 -9.20
C LYS A 247 -17.04 8.67 -8.78
N SER A 248 -18.35 8.79 -8.56
CA SER A 248 -18.96 10.07 -8.16
C SER A 248 -18.46 10.55 -6.80
N ILE A 249 -18.37 9.67 -5.81
CA ILE A 249 -17.93 10.03 -4.47
C ILE A 249 -16.46 10.45 -4.49
N PHE A 250 -15.57 9.65 -5.07
CA PHE A 250 -14.15 9.96 -5.08
C PHE A 250 -13.76 11.11 -6.01
N SER A 251 -14.56 11.42 -7.04
CA SER A 251 -14.26 12.55 -7.94
C SER A 251 -14.87 13.88 -7.52
N LYS A 252 -15.98 13.87 -6.75
CA LYS A 252 -16.73 15.10 -6.41
C LYS A 252 -16.70 15.47 -4.93
N ALA A 253 -16.33 14.55 -4.05
CA ALA A 253 -16.26 14.87 -2.62
C ALA A 253 -15.18 15.93 -2.37
N ILE A 254 -15.57 16.93 -1.57
CA ILE A 254 -14.69 17.97 -1.08
C ILE A 254 -14.20 17.61 0.32
N SER A 255 -13.01 18.09 0.66
CA SER A 255 -12.44 17.78 1.97
C SER A 255 -13.20 18.52 3.09
N PRO A 256 -13.53 17.86 4.21
CA PRO A 256 -14.28 18.50 5.29
C PRO A 256 -13.61 19.77 5.84
N HIS A 257 -12.28 19.79 5.98
CA HIS A 257 -11.56 20.98 6.44
C HIS A 257 -11.68 22.13 5.43
N SER A 258 -11.67 21.87 4.12
CA SER A 258 -11.80 22.93 3.13
C SER A 258 -13.21 23.54 3.13
N MET A 259 -14.25 22.76 3.45
CA MET A 259 -15.59 23.32 3.67
C MET A 259 -15.60 24.37 4.78
N ALA A 260 -14.95 24.08 5.91
CA ALA A 260 -14.85 25.00 7.03
C ALA A 260 -14.05 26.28 6.70
N LEU A 261 -13.21 26.22 5.66
CA LEU A 261 -12.40 27.32 5.16
C LEU A 261 -13.01 28.01 3.93
N GLU A 262 -14.22 27.61 3.52
CA GLU A 262 -14.88 28.10 2.31
C GLU A 262 -14.07 27.87 1.01
N GLN A 263 -13.29 26.78 0.99
CA GLN A 263 -12.45 26.36 -0.13
C GLN A 263 -12.97 25.06 -0.79
N ASN A 264 -12.80 24.98 -2.11
CA ASN A 264 -13.20 23.81 -2.90
C ASN A 264 -12.02 22.85 -3.16
N ALA A 265 -11.41 22.34 -2.08
CA ALA A 265 -10.33 21.36 -2.19
C ALA A 265 -10.91 19.93 -2.31
N LYS A 266 -10.37 19.15 -3.24
CA LYS A 266 -10.76 17.75 -3.45
C LYS A 266 -10.40 16.90 -2.23
N LEU A 267 -11.28 15.98 -1.85
CA LEU A 267 -11.00 15.00 -0.80
C LEU A 267 -10.02 13.92 -1.28
N VAL A 268 -10.22 13.40 -2.49
CA VAL A 268 -9.35 12.42 -3.15
C VAL A 268 -8.79 13.04 -4.42
N ASP A 269 -7.47 13.03 -4.58
CA ASP A 269 -6.80 13.71 -5.70
C ASP A 269 -6.94 12.94 -7.02
N GLY A 270 -7.05 11.60 -6.93
CA GLY A 270 -7.20 10.74 -8.08
C GLY A 270 -7.68 9.33 -7.71
N THR A 271 -8.32 8.67 -8.67
CA THR A 271 -8.74 7.28 -8.54
C THR A 271 -8.18 6.47 -9.68
N TYR A 272 -7.52 5.36 -9.36
CA TYR A 272 -6.80 4.54 -10.32
C TYR A 272 -7.30 3.11 -10.30
N LEU A 273 -7.37 2.50 -11.47
CA LEU A 273 -7.73 1.10 -11.60
C LEU A 273 -6.52 0.22 -11.35
N TYR A 274 -6.71 -0.77 -10.50
CA TYR A 274 -5.73 -1.80 -10.23
C TYR A 274 -6.04 -3.02 -11.09
N ASN A 275 -5.52 -3.00 -12.32
CA ASN A 275 -5.69 -4.07 -13.27
C ASN A 275 -4.40 -4.44 -14.00
N ARG A 276 -3.53 -3.48 -14.32
CA ARG A 276 -2.25 -3.70 -15.02
C ARG A 276 -1.20 -2.70 -14.51
N LYS A 277 0.09 -2.97 -14.76
CA LYS A 277 1.21 -2.07 -14.39
C LYS A 277 0.99 -0.66 -14.95
N SER A 278 0.65 -0.58 -16.24
CA SER A 278 0.39 0.69 -16.93
C SER A 278 -0.81 1.48 -16.39
N ASN A 279 -1.67 0.88 -15.53
CA ASN A 279 -2.76 1.61 -14.90
C ASN A 279 -2.35 2.32 -13.61
N LEU A 280 -1.24 1.90 -12.98
CA LEU A 280 -0.72 2.50 -11.75
C LEU A 280 0.48 3.42 -11.98
N GLU A 281 1.15 3.35 -13.14
CA GLU A 281 2.22 4.30 -13.50
C GLU A 281 1.76 5.77 -13.37
N PRO A 282 0.58 6.17 -13.89
CA PRO A 282 0.14 7.56 -13.76
C PRO A 282 -0.21 7.97 -12.32
N LEU A 283 -0.40 7.02 -11.40
CA LEU A 283 -0.58 7.31 -9.98
C LEU A 283 0.73 7.77 -9.37
N VAL A 284 1.82 7.02 -9.59
CA VAL A 284 3.12 7.34 -9.00
C VAL A 284 3.65 8.66 -9.60
N GLN A 285 3.50 8.85 -10.92
CA GLN A 285 3.84 10.11 -11.59
C GLN A 285 3.05 11.30 -11.01
N ALA A 286 1.73 11.17 -10.91
CA ALA A 286 0.92 12.25 -10.34
C ALA A 286 1.28 12.54 -8.87
N ALA A 287 1.72 11.54 -8.11
CA ALA A 287 2.13 11.72 -6.72
C ALA A 287 3.41 12.56 -6.60
N ILE A 288 4.40 12.31 -7.47
CA ILE A 288 5.71 12.98 -7.44
C ILE A 288 5.70 14.32 -8.19
N GLU A 289 4.82 14.52 -9.18
CA GLU A 289 4.68 15.78 -9.91
C GLU A 289 4.02 16.87 -9.05
N ASN A 290 4.61 18.08 -9.00
CA ASN A 290 4.11 19.23 -8.23
C ASN A 290 4.03 19.00 -6.71
N ALA A 291 5.06 18.40 -6.12
CA ALA A 291 5.20 18.29 -4.67
C ALA A 291 6.52 18.85 -4.17
#